data_AF-A0A1Y5NZE8-F1
#
_entry.id   AF-A0A1Y5NZE8-F1
#
_cell.length_a   1.000
_cell.length_b   1.000
_cell.length_c   1.000
_cell.angle_alpha   90.00
_cell.angle_beta   90.00
_cell.angle_gamma   90.00
#
_symmetry.space_group_name_H-M   'P 1'
#
loop_
_entity.id
_entity.type
_entity.pdbx_description
1 polymer ?
#
loop_
_entity_poly.entity_id
_entity_poly.type
_entity_poly.pdbx_seq_one_letter_code
_entity_poly.pdbx_strand_id
1 'polypeptide(L)'
;MGLDFVALDFETANRSHASACAVGAVRVRDGQVVDEYFTLIRPAEGLNDFEPGNIRVHGITADVVATAPGWTEVYGPLRGFIADDVVVGHNAAFDMSVLLNTCGAHDIDLPVLSTLCTLQLARACVKIPSYSLPWVAEHLELPSFDHHDPLADARASAMVLVALATIARASSVADLSEYLRVPAVPTWTERDDMLFAQLTAENDDLIGTGFAGEVVCFTGALKMMVRDRARELVVEQGGRWQDGVTKTTSILVTGDFDERTFRPGAAFSAKLTKAFAQVGAGQKLEIITEEAFITRMTIGEQELRARLGARNARTKVPDWVVTQAGNGPGEDFWEWYRRALAHPSGRALGGEPCIWCEAPLPAKTHWIHRDRHVCGAYCNERLKRGARRAWDREGIPVRSVDWEY
;
A
#
# COMPACT_ATOMS: atom_id res chain seq x y z
N MET A 1 28.49 5.04 -2.00
CA MET A 1 27.32 4.32 -2.53
C MET A 1 26.45 5.40 -3.15
N GLY A 2 25.98 5.21 -4.37
CA GLY A 2 25.17 6.22 -5.06
C GLY A 2 23.78 6.35 -4.46
N LEU A 3 23.03 7.37 -4.90
CA LEU A 3 21.61 7.47 -4.62
C LEU A 3 20.86 6.51 -5.56
N ASP A 4 20.89 5.23 -5.20
CA ASP A 4 20.41 4.10 -6.02
C ASP A 4 19.13 3.49 -5.43
N PHE A 5 18.08 3.40 -6.23
CA PHE A 5 16.77 2.84 -5.82
C PHE A 5 15.88 2.54 -7.03
N VAL A 6 14.71 1.93 -6.77
CA VAL A 6 13.62 1.79 -7.74
C VAL A 6 12.37 2.43 -7.16
N ALA A 7 11.78 3.41 -7.85
CA ALA A 7 10.45 3.91 -7.51
C ALA A 7 9.37 3.03 -8.14
N LEU A 8 8.27 2.81 -7.43
CA LEU A 8 7.11 2.02 -7.85
C LEU A 8 5.83 2.76 -7.55
N ASP A 9 4.84 2.56 -8.41
CA ASP A 9 3.47 3.03 -8.23
C ASP A 9 2.49 2.03 -8.89
N PHE A 10 1.41 1.69 -8.20
CA PHE A 10 0.40 0.73 -8.66
C PHE A 10 -0.99 1.35 -8.82
N GLU A 11 -1.70 0.90 -9.85
CA GLU A 11 -3.14 1.12 -9.97
C GLU A 11 -3.93 -0.15 -9.65
N THR A 12 -5.15 0.02 -9.12
CA THR A 12 -6.03 -1.09 -8.73
C THR A 12 -7.38 -1.02 -9.42
N ALA A 13 -7.93 -2.15 -9.86
CA ALA A 13 -9.23 -2.22 -10.52
C ALA A 13 -10.40 -1.90 -9.58
N ASN A 14 -10.27 -2.25 -8.29
CA ASN A 14 -11.29 -2.05 -7.27
C ASN A 14 -10.65 -1.86 -5.89
N ARG A 15 -11.48 -1.84 -4.83
CA ARG A 15 -11.02 -1.65 -3.44
C ARG A 15 -10.10 -2.76 -2.91
N SER A 16 -10.04 -3.91 -3.58
CA SER A 16 -9.12 -4.97 -3.19
C SER A 16 -7.70 -4.62 -3.63
N HIS A 17 -6.76 -4.59 -2.68
CA HIS A 17 -5.35 -4.39 -3.00
C HIS A 17 -4.74 -5.58 -3.79
N ALA A 18 -5.45 -6.71 -3.91
CA ALA A 18 -5.05 -7.81 -4.79
C ALA A 18 -5.43 -7.57 -6.27
N SER A 19 -6.11 -6.47 -6.60
CA SER A 19 -6.67 -6.19 -7.93
C SER A 19 -5.79 -5.32 -8.81
N ALA A 20 -4.45 -5.42 -8.67
CA ALA A 20 -3.50 -4.63 -9.47
C ALA A 20 -3.86 -4.67 -10.97
N CYS A 21 -4.01 -3.49 -11.58
CA CYS A 21 -4.41 -3.34 -12.98
C CYS A 21 -3.38 -2.57 -13.83
N ALA A 22 -2.41 -1.91 -13.21
CA ALA A 22 -1.19 -1.41 -13.84
C ALA A 22 -0.09 -1.23 -12.81
N VAL A 23 1.16 -1.17 -13.29
CA VAL A 23 2.33 -0.83 -12.48
C VAL A 23 3.31 -0.01 -13.29
N GLY A 24 3.85 1.05 -12.68
CA GLY A 24 4.98 1.82 -13.17
C GLY A 24 6.17 1.65 -12.25
N ALA A 25 7.37 1.56 -12.83
CA ALA A 25 8.63 1.47 -12.09
C ALA A 25 9.72 2.31 -12.74
N VAL A 26 10.53 2.99 -11.93
CA VAL A 26 11.62 3.85 -12.40
C VAL A 26 12.89 3.51 -11.64
N ARG A 27 13.94 3.11 -12.37
CA ARG A 27 15.25 2.82 -11.79
C ARG A 27 16.09 4.08 -11.76
N VAL A 28 16.65 4.37 -10.59
CA VAL A 28 17.57 5.48 -10.38
C VAL A 28 18.95 4.94 -9.99
N ARG A 29 19.99 5.52 -10.60
CA ARG A 29 21.39 5.29 -10.25
C ARG A 29 22.12 6.61 -10.14
N ASP A 30 22.88 6.80 -9.07
CA ASP A 30 23.60 8.04 -8.77
C ASP A 30 22.68 9.28 -8.88
N GLY A 31 21.42 9.14 -8.46
CA GLY A 31 20.41 10.20 -8.53
C GLY A 31 19.89 10.53 -9.94
N GLN A 32 20.22 9.74 -10.96
CA GLN A 32 19.73 9.86 -12.33
C GLN A 32 18.79 8.72 -12.69
N VAL A 33 17.70 9.02 -13.39
CA VAL A 33 16.85 7.98 -13.98
C VAL A 33 17.63 7.27 -15.09
N VAL A 34 17.76 5.95 -14.99
CA VAL A 34 18.52 5.14 -15.96
C VAL A 34 17.68 4.12 -16.71
N ASP A 35 16.50 3.77 -16.18
CA ASP A 35 15.60 2.79 -16.79
C ASP A 35 14.17 2.97 -16.30
N GLU A 36 13.20 2.54 -17.10
CA GLU A 36 11.77 2.68 -16.83
C GLU A 36 11.03 1.41 -17.27
N TYR A 37 10.06 0.97 -16.46
CA TYR A 37 9.22 -0.18 -16.73
C TYR A 37 7.76 0.16 -16.49
N PHE A 38 6.90 -0.22 -17.42
CA PHE A 38 5.46 -0.04 -17.29
C PHE A 38 4.75 -1.25 -17.89
N THR A 39 3.69 -1.71 -17.23
CA THR A 39 2.76 -2.66 -17.82
C THR A 39 1.36 -2.49 -17.27
N LEU A 40 0.37 -2.69 -18.14
CA LEU A 40 -0.97 -3.02 -17.72
C LEU A 40 -1.00 -4.46 -17.16
N ILE A 41 -1.94 -4.73 -16.27
CA ILE A 41 -2.11 -6.01 -15.61
C ILE A 41 -3.57 -6.40 -15.74
N ARG A 42 -3.84 -7.62 -16.19
CA ARG A 42 -5.18 -8.20 -16.12
C ARG A 42 -5.40 -8.81 -14.73
N PRO A 43 -6.30 -8.26 -13.89
CA PRO A 43 -6.54 -8.81 -12.57
C PRO A 43 -7.10 -10.24 -12.65
N ALA A 44 -6.86 -11.05 -11.62
CA ALA A 44 -7.34 -12.43 -11.56
C ALA A 44 -8.87 -12.52 -11.57
N GLU A 45 -9.40 -13.69 -11.94
CA GLU A 45 -10.83 -13.98 -11.86
C GLU A 45 -11.35 -13.78 -10.43
N GLY A 46 -12.44 -13.02 -10.29
CA GLY A 46 -13.02 -12.63 -8.99
C GLY A 46 -12.40 -11.37 -8.37
N LEU A 47 -11.35 -10.82 -8.99
CA LEU A 47 -10.76 -9.51 -8.67
C LEU A 47 -10.83 -8.54 -9.87
N ASN A 48 -11.39 -8.98 -10.99
CA ASN A 48 -11.45 -8.28 -12.27
C ASN A 48 -12.71 -7.39 -12.45
N ASP A 49 -13.44 -7.14 -11.37
CA ASP A 49 -14.50 -6.12 -11.37
C ASP A 49 -13.86 -4.74 -11.29
N PHE A 50 -14.13 -3.86 -12.27
CA PHE A 50 -13.61 -2.50 -12.27
C PHE A 50 -14.63 -1.54 -11.64
N GLU A 51 -14.28 -0.96 -10.50
CA GLU A 51 -15.16 -0.02 -9.80
C GLU A 51 -15.11 1.36 -10.46
N PRO A 52 -16.26 2.05 -10.65
CA PRO A 52 -16.30 3.37 -11.25
C PRO A 52 -15.44 4.42 -10.52
N GLY A 53 -15.18 4.24 -9.23
CA GLY A 53 -14.29 5.11 -8.44
C GLY A 53 -12.86 5.05 -8.97
N ASN A 54 -12.28 3.85 -9.02
CA ASN A 54 -10.95 3.59 -9.53
C ASN A 54 -10.79 4.04 -10.99
N ILE A 55 -11.72 3.65 -11.88
CA ILE A 55 -11.68 4.06 -13.29
C ILE A 55 -11.63 5.59 -13.44
N ARG A 56 -12.32 6.35 -12.58
CA ARG A 56 -12.31 7.82 -12.65
C ARG A 56 -10.96 8.44 -12.28
N VAL A 57 -10.14 7.72 -11.53
CA VAL A 57 -8.82 8.15 -11.08
C VAL A 57 -7.82 7.98 -12.21
N HIS A 58 -7.58 6.73 -12.62
CA HIS A 58 -6.50 6.37 -13.56
C HIS A 58 -6.98 6.09 -15.00
N GLY A 59 -8.30 6.07 -15.26
CA GLY A 59 -8.87 5.87 -16.61
C GLY A 59 -8.82 4.44 -17.17
N ILE A 60 -8.15 3.50 -16.49
CA ILE A 60 -8.01 2.10 -16.92
C ILE A 60 -9.33 1.35 -16.74
N THR A 61 -9.79 0.70 -17.81
CA THR A 61 -11.03 -0.09 -17.83
C THR A 61 -10.76 -1.58 -18.03
N ALA A 62 -11.77 -2.42 -17.76
CA ALA A 62 -11.72 -3.85 -18.04
C ALA A 62 -11.39 -4.15 -19.52
N ASP A 63 -11.90 -3.35 -20.46
CA ASP A 63 -11.63 -3.50 -21.90
C ASP A 63 -10.17 -3.20 -22.23
N VAL A 64 -9.57 -2.20 -21.58
CA VAL A 64 -8.16 -1.81 -21.78
C VAL A 64 -7.21 -2.92 -21.33
N VAL A 65 -7.54 -3.63 -20.24
CA VAL A 65 -6.70 -4.71 -19.70
C VAL A 65 -7.07 -6.11 -20.22
N ALA A 66 -8.06 -6.23 -21.10
CA ALA A 66 -8.61 -7.53 -21.51
C ALA A 66 -7.54 -8.48 -22.09
N THR A 67 -6.59 -7.90 -22.84
CA THR A 67 -5.46 -8.61 -23.47
C THR A 67 -4.13 -8.36 -22.76
N ALA A 68 -4.13 -7.68 -21.61
CA ALA A 68 -2.93 -7.44 -20.82
C ALA A 68 -2.42 -8.74 -20.17
N PRO A 69 -1.11 -8.84 -19.87
CA PRO A 69 -0.56 -9.99 -19.16
C PRO A 69 -1.19 -10.13 -17.76
N GLY A 70 -1.30 -11.37 -17.29
CA GLY A 70 -1.69 -11.65 -15.90
C GLY A 70 -0.52 -11.43 -14.92
N TRP A 71 -0.81 -11.41 -13.63
CA TRP A 71 0.22 -11.17 -12.61
C TRP A 71 1.40 -12.16 -12.66
N THR A 72 1.15 -13.43 -12.97
CA THR A 72 2.22 -14.45 -13.09
C THR A 72 3.22 -14.15 -14.20
N GLU A 73 2.79 -13.45 -15.26
CA GLU A 73 3.65 -13.03 -16.37
C GLU A 73 4.37 -11.71 -16.03
N VAL A 74 3.74 -10.84 -15.25
CA VAL A 74 4.26 -9.52 -14.85
C VAL A 74 5.29 -9.62 -13.73
N TYR A 75 5.12 -10.55 -12.79
CA TYR A 75 5.92 -10.62 -11.57
C TYR A 75 7.41 -10.83 -11.85
N GLY A 76 7.76 -11.77 -12.73
CA GLY A 76 9.16 -12.08 -13.05
C GLY A 76 9.93 -10.86 -13.57
N PRO A 77 9.46 -10.20 -14.65
CA PRO A 77 10.05 -8.97 -15.16
C PRO A 77 10.11 -7.84 -14.12
N LEU A 78 9.03 -7.60 -13.37
CA LEU A 78 9.00 -6.57 -12.33
C LEU A 78 10.00 -6.87 -11.20
N ARG A 79 10.08 -8.11 -10.73
CA ARG A 79 11.05 -8.55 -9.72
C ARG A 79 12.48 -8.38 -10.23
N GLY A 80 12.75 -8.77 -11.48
CA GLY A 80 14.06 -8.56 -12.12
C GLY A 80 14.42 -7.07 -12.21
N PHE A 81 13.43 -6.22 -12.50
CA PHE A 81 13.60 -4.78 -12.48
C PHE A 81 13.92 -4.26 -11.08
N ILE A 82 13.21 -4.68 -10.03
CA ILE A 82 13.48 -4.23 -8.66
C ILE A 82 14.86 -4.70 -8.17
N ALA A 83 15.29 -5.92 -8.54
CA ALA A 83 16.55 -6.52 -8.06
C ALA A 83 16.66 -6.40 -6.52
N ASP A 84 17.81 -6.00 -5.99
CA ASP A 84 17.99 -5.82 -4.55
C ASP A 84 17.93 -4.34 -4.12
N ASP A 85 17.38 -3.48 -5.00
CA ASP A 85 17.26 -2.06 -4.74
C ASP A 85 16.22 -1.76 -3.64
N VAL A 86 16.41 -0.62 -2.96
CA VAL A 86 15.35 -0.05 -2.13
C VAL A 86 14.18 0.35 -3.03
N VAL A 87 12.99 -0.11 -2.69
CA VAL A 87 11.74 0.28 -3.32
C VAL A 87 11.25 1.59 -2.72
N VAL A 88 10.86 2.53 -3.58
CA VAL A 88 10.44 3.88 -3.20
C VAL A 88 9.03 4.12 -3.72
N GLY A 89 8.16 4.71 -2.91
CA GLY A 89 6.82 5.11 -3.35
C GLY A 89 6.35 6.36 -2.62
N HIS A 90 5.42 7.10 -3.23
CA HIS A 90 4.76 8.21 -2.56
C HIS A 90 3.50 7.70 -1.87
N ASN A 91 3.58 7.53 -0.54
CA ASN A 91 2.68 6.66 0.22
C ASN A 91 2.93 5.15 0.00
N ALA A 92 4.20 4.76 -0.04
CA ALA A 92 4.66 3.39 -0.34
C ALA A 92 3.96 2.25 0.42
N ALA A 93 3.33 2.51 1.57
CA ALA A 93 2.53 1.49 2.26
C ALA A 93 1.39 0.94 1.38
N PHE A 94 0.79 1.79 0.54
CA PHE A 94 -0.23 1.37 -0.42
C PHE A 94 0.37 0.44 -1.48
N ASP A 95 1.38 0.88 -2.21
CA ASP A 95 2.02 0.11 -3.29
C ASP A 95 2.55 -1.25 -2.80
N MET A 96 3.21 -1.26 -1.64
CA MET A 96 3.69 -2.49 -1.05
C MET A 96 2.54 -3.41 -0.66
N SER A 97 1.42 -2.87 -0.18
CA SER A 97 0.24 -3.68 0.11
C SER A 97 -0.38 -4.25 -1.17
N VAL A 98 -0.35 -3.53 -2.30
CA VAL A 98 -0.81 -4.04 -3.59
C VAL A 98 0.08 -5.17 -4.09
N LEU A 99 1.40 -4.96 -4.08
CA LEU A 99 2.39 -5.98 -4.44
C LEU A 99 2.22 -7.26 -3.59
N LEU A 100 2.10 -7.10 -2.27
CA LEU A 100 1.93 -8.20 -1.33
C LEU A 100 0.64 -8.98 -1.55
N ASN A 101 -0.50 -8.29 -1.66
CA ASN A 101 -1.79 -8.96 -1.79
C ASN A 101 -1.96 -9.58 -3.17
N THR A 102 -1.39 -8.98 -4.21
CA THR A 102 -1.41 -9.55 -5.56
C THR A 102 -0.54 -10.81 -5.63
N CYS A 103 0.69 -10.78 -5.07
CA CYS A 103 1.50 -11.99 -4.91
C CYS A 103 0.76 -13.08 -4.12
N GLY A 104 0.12 -12.71 -3.00
CA GLY A 104 -0.64 -13.65 -2.17
C GLY A 104 -1.84 -14.28 -2.88
N ALA A 105 -2.52 -13.54 -3.75
CA ALA A 105 -3.64 -14.04 -4.56
C ALA A 105 -3.19 -15.04 -5.64
N HIS A 106 -1.95 -14.93 -6.10
CA HIS A 106 -1.33 -15.78 -7.11
C HIS A 106 -0.38 -16.84 -6.53
N ASP A 107 -0.29 -16.93 -5.21
CA ASP A 107 0.61 -17.85 -4.49
C ASP A 107 2.10 -17.67 -4.83
N ILE A 108 2.50 -16.45 -5.12
CA ILE A 108 3.89 -16.09 -5.43
C ILE A 108 4.59 -15.66 -4.14
N ASP A 109 5.77 -16.19 -3.88
CA ASP A 109 6.60 -15.75 -2.74
C ASP A 109 7.25 -14.41 -3.05
N LEU A 110 6.98 -13.42 -2.18
CA LEU A 110 7.63 -12.12 -2.23
C LEU A 110 8.88 -12.13 -1.32
N PRO A 111 10.08 -11.80 -1.83
CA PRO A 111 11.25 -11.63 -0.99
C PRO A 111 11.09 -10.44 -0.04
N VAL A 112 11.98 -10.35 0.95
CA VAL A 112 12.10 -9.15 1.76
C VAL A 112 12.73 -8.06 0.91
N LEU A 113 11.96 -6.99 0.62
CA LEU A 113 12.48 -5.79 -0.03
C LEU A 113 12.70 -4.72 1.05
N SER A 114 13.57 -3.76 0.80
CA SER A 114 13.65 -2.54 1.62
C SER A 114 12.76 -1.48 0.98
N THR A 115 11.99 -0.74 1.77
CA THR A 115 11.02 0.23 1.27
C THR A 115 11.21 1.60 1.93
N LEU A 116 11.08 2.68 1.16
CA LEU A 116 11.13 4.05 1.66
C LEU A 116 9.99 4.90 1.09
N CYS A 117 9.42 5.78 1.92
CA CYS A 117 8.22 6.53 1.58
C CYS A 117 8.50 8.03 1.41
N THR A 118 8.33 8.56 0.19
CA THR A 118 8.62 9.96 -0.13
C THR A 118 7.66 10.94 0.52
N LEU A 119 6.42 10.54 0.80
CA LEU A 119 5.47 11.30 1.62
C LEU A 119 6.02 11.56 3.04
N GLN A 120 6.59 10.52 3.68
CA GLN A 120 7.16 10.65 5.03
C GLN A 120 8.44 11.49 5.02
N LEU A 121 9.30 11.27 4.01
CA LEU A 121 10.50 12.09 3.81
C LEU A 121 10.15 13.56 3.59
N ALA A 122 9.15 13.86 2.76
CA ALA A 122 8.71 15.23 2.50
C ALA A 122 8.20 15.90 3.78
N ARG A 123 7.38 15.20 4.59
CA ARG A 123 6.92 15.70 5.90
C ARG A 123 8.06 15.98 6.88
N ALA A 124 9.14 15.20 6.82
CA ALA A 124 10.31 15.40 7.67
C ALA A 124 11.23 16.53 7.17
N CYS A 125 11.23 16.81 5.87
CA CYS A 125 12.20 17.69 5.22
C CYS A 125 11.67 19.10 4.93
N VAL A 126 10.41 19.23 4.49
CA VAL A 126 9.80 20.49 4.05
C VAL A 126 8.50 20.79 4.79
N LYS A 127 8.04 22.05 4.74
CA LYS A 127 6.77 22.49 5.36
C LYS A 127 5.84 23.10 4.32
N ILE A 128 4.86 22.33 3.88
CA ILE A 128 3.90 22.73 2.85
C ILE A 128 2.44 22.41 3.23
N PRO A 129 1.45 23.06 2.59
CA PRO A 129 0.02 22.93 2.95
C PRO A 129 -0.59 21.56 2.66
N SER A 130 -0.04 20.83 1.69
CA SER A 130 -0.43 19.46 1.35
C SER A 130 0.84 18.71 0.96
N TYR A 131 0.88 17.42 1.29
CA TYR A 131 1.99 16.55 0.93
C TYR A 131 1.60 15.51 -0.12
N SER A 132 0.51 15.71 -0.86
CA SER A 132 0.25 14.85 -2.02
C SER A 132 1.35 15.01 -3.07
N LEU A 133 1.52 14.00 -3.91
CA LEU A 133 2.62 13.95 -4.88
C LEU A 133 2.71 15.20 -5.76
N PRO A 134 1.60 15.72 -6.34
CA PRO A 134 1.65 16.96 -7.12
C PRO A 134 2.13 18.19 -6.32
N TRP A 135 1.73 18.32 -5.05
CA TRP A 135 2.11 19.46 -4.20
C TRP A 135 3.57 19.39 -3.76
N VAL A 136 4.05 18.18 -3.44
CA VAL A 136 5.47 18.00 -3.11
C VAL A 136 6.32 18.26 -4.35
N ALA A 137 5.93 17.72 -5.50
CA ALA A 137 6.66 17.91 -6.74
C ALA A 137 6.76 19.38 -7.13
N GLU A 138 5.66 20.12 -7.02
CA GLU A 138 5.64 21.53 -7.38
C GLU A 138 6.39 22.41 -6.35
N HIS A 139 6.31 22.12 -5.05
CA HIS A 139 7.15 22.78 -4.05
C HIS A 139 8.64 22.58 -4.31
N LEU A 140 9.02 21.42 -4.83
CA LEU A 140 10.39 21.07 -5.20
C LEU A 140 10.76 21.52 -6.61
N GLU A 141 9.91 22.32 -7.27
CA GLU A 141 10.10 22.86 -8.63
C GLU A 141 10.33 21.76 -9.69
N LEU A 142 9.72 20.59 -9.51
CA LEU A 142 9.82 19.47 -10.45
C LEU A 142 8.89 19.68 -11.66
N PRO A 143 9.20 19.05 -12.82
CA PRO A 143 8.35 19.11 -14.00
C PRO A 143 6.93 18.60 -13.72
N SER A 144 5.94 19.22 -14.36
CA SER A 144 4.57 18.73 -14.32
C SER A 144 4.46 17.35 -14.96
N PHE A 145 3.62 16.50 -14.39
CA PHE A 145 3.35 15.15 -14.86
C PHE A 145 1.84 14.90 -14.96
N ASP A 146 1.46 13.79 -15.58
CA ASP A 146 0.08 13.31 -15.59
C ASP A 146 -0.13 12.47 -14.33
N HIS A 147 -0.96 12.94 -13.41
CA HIS A 147 -1.18 12.26 -12.12
C HIS A 147 -2.18 11.12 -12.34
N HIS A 148 -1.96 9.97 -11.68
CA HIS A 148 -2.67 8.70 -11.91
C HIS A 148 -2.33 7.99 -13.23
N ASP A 149 -1.22 8.38 -13.85
CA ASP A 149 -0.44 7.47 -14.70
C ASP A 149 0.66 6.85 -13.83
N PRO A 150 0.68 5.52 -13.65
CA PRO A 150 1.56 4.92 -12.65
C PRO A 150 3.05 5.07 -13.01
N LEU A 151 3.41 5.18 -14.29
CA LEU A 151 4.80 5.44 -14.65
C LEU A 151 5.18 6.90 -14.35
N ALA A 152 4.29 7.84 -14.63
CA ALA A 152 4.47 9.25 -14.30
C ALA A 152 4.56 9.48 -12.79
N ASP A 153 3.73 8.81 -11.99
CA ASP A 153 3.72 8.90 -10.53
C ASP A 153 4.94 8.23 -9.89
N ALA A 154 5.39 7.08 -10.43
CA ALA A 154 6.66 6.47 -10.04
C ALA A 154 7.84 7.41 -10.37
N ARG A 155 7.84 8.06 -11.55
CA ARG A 155 8.87 9.04 -11.93
C ARG A 155 8.87 10.25 -11.02
N ALA A 156 7.70 10.82 -10.73
CA ALA A 156 7.58 11.95 -9.82
C ALA A 156 8.06 11.57 -8.41
N SER A 157 7.70 10.38 -7.91
CA SER A 157 8.22 9.84 -6.65
C SER A 157 9.74 9.74 -6.63
N ALA A 158 10.34 9.25 -7.70
CA ALA A 158 11.80 9.17 -7.84
C ALA A 158 12.45 10.56 -7.78
N MET A 159 11.92 11.52 -8.53
CA MET A 159 12.43 12.88 -8.56
C MET A 159 12.26 13.60 -7.22
N VAL A 160 11.16 13.36 -6.50
CA VAL A 160 10.97 13.85 -5.13
C VAL A 160 12.09 13.33 -4.22
N LEU A 161 12.40 12.03 -4.25
CA LEU A 161 13.48 11.50 -3.40
C LEU A 161 14.82 12.15 -3.73
N VAL A 162 15.16 12.30 -5.02
CA VAL A 162 16.41 12.95 -5.46
C VAL A 162 16.49 14.40 -4.99
N ALA A 163 15.39 15.15 -5.09
CA ALA A 163 15.33 16.54 -4.62
C ALA A 163 15.45 16.63 -3.10
N LEU A 164 14.78 15.76 -2.34
CA LEU A 164 14.90 15.69 -0.88
C LEU A 164 16.31 15.29 -0.44
N ALA A 165 16.95 14.35 -1.15
CA ALA A 165 18.35 13.98 -0.92
C ALA A 165 19.29 15.18 -1.13
N THR A 166 19.04 15.99 -2.16
CA THR A 166 19.80 17.22 -2.43
C THR A 166 19.64 18.24 -1.30
N ILE A 167 18.42 18.47 -0.82
CA ILE A 167 18.14 19.37 0.32
C ILE A 167 18.84 18.87 1.59
N ALA A 168 18.76 17.56 1.85
CA ALA A 168 19.39 16.91 3.00
C ALA A 168 20.91 16.76 2.88
N ARG A 169 21.49 17.04 1.70
CA ARG A 169 22.90 16.75 1.35
C ARG A 169 23.28 15.28 1.58
N ALA A 170 22.33 14.39 1.36
CA ALA A 170 22.51 12.95 1.46
C ALA A 170 23.06 12.38 0.16
N SER A 171 24.08 11.52 0.24
CA SER A 171 24.72 10.93 -0.94
C SER A 171 24.17 9.55 -1.31
N SER A 172 23.40 8.94 -0.40
CA SER A 172 22.79 7.63 -0.57
C SER A 172 21.40 7.58 0.07
N VAL A 173 20.64 6.54 -0.23
CA VAL A 173 19.32 6.29 0.40
C VAL A 173 19.48 6.08 1.92
N ALA A 174 20.54 5.41 2.34
CA ALA A 174 20.84 5.19 3.75
C ALA A 174 21.15 6.50 4.48
N ASP A 175 21.98 7.36 3.88
CA ASP A 175 22.31 8.68 4.43
C ASP A 175 21.05 9.54 4.60
N LEU A 176 20.17 9.53 3.59
CA LEU A 176 18.91 10.29 3.62
C LEU A 176 17.99 9.78 4.73
N SER A 177 17.85 8.46 4.82
CA SER A 177 17.04 7.80 5.84
C SER A 177 17.52 8.15 7.25
N GLU A 178 18.84 8.12 7.48
CA GLU A 178 19.46 8.47 8.76
C GLU A 178 19.27 9.96 9.08
N TYR A 179 19.55 10.85 8.13
CA TYR A 179 19.47 12.30 8.32
C TYR A 179 18.06 12.77 8.66
N LEU A 180 17.04 12.29 7.93
CA LEU A 180 15.64 12.65 8.16
C LEU A 180 14.96 11.81 9.24
N ARG A 181 15.66 10.81 9.80
CA ARG A 181 15.12 9.85 10.78
C ARG A 181 13.86 9.14 10.28
N VAL A 182 13.82 8.86 8.98
CA VAL A 182 12.75 8.09 8.34
C VAL A 182 13.39 6.78 7.88
N PRO A 183 13.26 5.69 8.66
CA PRO A 183 13.93 4.43 8.33
C PRO A 183 13.39 3.85 7.02
N ALA A 184 14.28 3.30 6.20
CA ALA A 184 13.86 2.32 5.21
C ALA A 184 13.30 1.12 5.98
N VAL A 185 12.02 0.82 5.76
CA VAL A 185 11.34 -0.28 6.40
C VAL A 185 11.45 -1.48 5.47
N PRO A 186 11.93 -2.64 5.93
CA PRO A 186 11.78 -3.83 5.11
C PRO A 186 10.27 -4.07 4.90
N THR A 187 9.88 -4.63 3.75
CA THR A 187 8.51 -5.06 3.45
C THR A 187 7.97 -5.99 4.55
N TRP A 188 8.90 -6.52 5.36
CA TRP A 188 8.67 -7.40 6.49
C TRP A 188 9.63 -7.07 7.64
N THR A 189 9.10 -6.80 8.83
CA THR A 189 9.89 -6.93 10.07
C THR A 189 9.35 -8.07 10.93
N GLU A 190 10.20 -8.70 11.76
CA GLU A 190 9.74 -9.51 12.91
C GLU A 190 8.78 -8.73 13.83
N ARG A 191 8.79 -7.40 13.69
CA ARG A 191 7.92 -6.41 14.30
C ARG A 191 6.70 -6.05 13.46
N ASP A 192 6.18 -6.86 12.55
CA ASP A 192 4.88 -6.51 11.93
C ASP A 192 3.72 -6.57 12.97
N ASP A 193 3.95 -7.23 14.10
CA ASP A 193 3.11 -7.11 15.31
C ASP A 193 3.47 -5.88 16.19
N MET A 194 4.66 -5.29 16.03
CA MET A 194 5.22 -4.23 16.88
C MET A 194 5.34 -2.85 16.22
N LEU A 195 5.46 -2.69 14.90
CA LEU A 195 5.53 -1.41 14.20
C LEU A 195 4.12 -0.85 14.01
N PHE A 196 3.15 -1.72 13.70
CA PHE A 196 1.74 -1.38 13.83
C PHE A 196 1.36 -1.08 15.28
N ALA A 197 2.05 -1.69 16.27
CA ALA A 197 1.85 -1.37 17.68
C ALA A 197 2.61 -0.09 18.11
N GLN A 198 3.82 0.21 17.62
CA GLN A 198 4.63 1.37 18.01
C GLN A 198 4.20 2.66 17.31
N LEU A 199 3.73 2.58 16.06
CA LEU A 199 2.97 3.68 15.44
C LEU A 199 1.65 3.97 16.18
N THR A 200 1.23 3.07 17.08
CA THR A 200 0.05 3.21 17.93
C THR A 200 0.31 3.31 19.44
N ALA A 201 1.55 3.13 19.91
CA ALA A 201 1.84 2.95 21.35
C ALA A 201 2.55 4.14 21.99
N GLU A 202 2.87 5.20 21.23
CA GLU A 202 3.26 6.49 21.81
C GLU A 202 2.22 7.61 21.59
N ASN A 203 0.99 7.24 21.24
CA ASN A 203 -0.19 8.09 21.42
C ASN A 203 -1.32 7.23 22.00
N ASP A 204 -1.31 7.17 23.33
CA ASP A 204 -2.00 6.20 24.17
C ASP A 204 -3.53 6.39 24.25
N ASP A 205 -4.23 6.67 23.14
CA ASP A 205 -5.71 6.72 23.17
C ASP A 205 -6.48 6.52 21.84
N LEU A 206 -5.88 6.32 20.67
CA LEU A 206 -6.68 6.26 19.42
C LEU A 206 -6.15 5.26 18.37
N ILE A 207 -6.65 4.02 18.42
CA ILE A 207 -6.45 3.02 17.37
C ILE A 207 -7.82 2.63 16.83
N GLY A 208 -8.18 3.14 15.65
CA GLY A 208 -9.47 2.84 14.99
C GLY A 208 -10.30 4.03 14.55
N THR A 209 -9.67 5.17 14.35
CA THR A 209 -10.39 6.42 14.12
C THR A 209 -9.55 7.26 13.20
N GLY A 210 -9.60 7.00 11.88
CA GLY A 210 -8.82 7.75 10.88
C GLY A 210 -8.97 9.28 10.97
N PHE A 211 -9.97 9.74 11.74
CA PHE A 211 -10.26 11.13 12.04
C PHE A 211 -10.47 11.43 13.54
N ALA A 212 -10.07 10.60 14.51
CA ALA A 212 -10.32 10.95 15.91
C ALA A 212 -9.59 12.21 16.34
N GLY A 213 -10.34 13.06 17.05
CA GLY A 213 -9.86 14.38 17.45
C GLY A 213 -9.77 15.37 16.29
N GLU A 214 -9.95 14.92 15.05
CA GLU A 214 -9.93 15.77 13.87
C GLU A 214 -11.27 16.46 13.66
N VAL A 215 -11.21 17.69 13.17
CA VAL A 215 -12.36 18.48 12.74
C VAL A 215 -12.26 18.70 11.24
N VAL A 216 -13.05 17.92 10.50
CA VAL A 216 -13.01 17.82 9.05
C VAL A 216 -14.00 18.81 8.42
N CYS A 217 -13.55 19.56 7.43
CA CYS A 217 -14.42 20.36 6.58
C CYS A 217 -14.40 19.81 5.16
N PHE A 218 -15.52 19.88 4.45
CA PHE A 218 -15.62 19.46 3.05
C PHE A 218 -15.84 20.67 2.12
N THR A 219 -15.16 20.65 0.98
CA THR A 219 -15.34 21.60 -0.13
C THR A 219 -15.34 20.90 -1.48
N GLY A 220 -15.95 21.51 -2.51
CA GLY A 220 -16.13 20.89 -3.83
C GLY A 220 -17.09 19.69 -3.84
N ALA A 221 -17.65 19.32 -4.99
CA ALA A 221 -18.48 18.12 -5.13
C ALA A 221 -17.63 16.85 -5.04
N LEU A 222 -17.92 16.02 -4.05
CA LEU A 222 -17.29 14.71 -3.91
C LEU A 222 -17.71 13.80 -5.08
N LYS A 223 -16.74 13.23 -5.79
CA LYS A 223 -16.91 12.38 -6.99
C LYS A 223 -16.94 10.89 -6.69
N MET A 224 -16.38 10.46 -5.56
CA MET A 224 -16.28 9.06 -5.16
C MET A 224 -17.38 8.64 -4.18
N MET A 225 -17.94 9.59 -3.43
CA MET A 225 -19.13 9.35 -2.63
C MET A 225 -19.99 10.60 -2.45
N VAL A 226 -21.23 10.41 -2.00
CA VAL A 226 -22.10 11.52 -1.64
C VAL A 226 -21.58 12.17 -0.34
N ARG A 227 -21.61 13.51 -0.27
CA ARG A 227 -21.07 14.29 0.87
C ARG A 227 -21.64 13.89 2.23
N ASP A 228 -22.92 13.54 2.29
CA ASP A 228 -23.53 13.12 3.54
C ASP A 228 -22.96 11.78 4.02
N ARG A 229 -22.66 10.84 3.10
CA ARG A 229 -21.96 9.61 3.46
C ARG A 229 -20.53 9.88 3.93
N ALA A 230 -19.81 10.80 3.31
CA ALA A 230 -18.47 11.20 3.75
C ALA A 230 -18.48 11.79 5.18
N ARG A 231 -19.50 12.61 5.50
CA ARG A 231 -19.70 13.17 6.84
C ARG A 231 -19.98 12.10 7.88
N GLU A 232 -20.85 11.14 7.56
CA GLU A 232 -21.11 9.98 8.42
C GLU A 232 -19.83 9.22 8.72
N LEU A 233 -19.03 8.92 7.68
CA LEU A 233 -17.76 8.20 7.83
C LEU A 233 -16.75 8.94 8.72
N VAL A 234 -16.67 10.28 8.66
CA VAL A 234 -15.84 11.06 9.59
C VAL A 234 -16.24 10.82 11.04
N VAL A 235 -17.56 10.81 11.32
CA VAL A 235 -18.09 10.56 12.67
C VAL A 235 -17.86 9.11 13.10
N GLU A 236 -18.09 8.16 12.20
CA GLU A 236 -17.80 6.73 12.43
C GLU A 236 -16.32 6.50 12.77
N GLN A 237 -15.42 7.30 12.19
CA GLN A 237 -13.98 7.28 12.41
C GLN A 237 -13.54 8.24 13.54
N GLY A 238 -14.43 8.58 14.47
CA GLY A 238 -14.12 9.33 15.71
C GLY A 238 -13.90 10.84 15.55
N GLY A 239 -14.06 11.37 14.34
CA GLY A 239 -13.91 12.78 14.03
C GLY A 239 -15.19 13.59 14.16
N ARG A 240 -15.06 14.90 13.96
CA ARG A 240 -16.20 15.82 13.83
C ARG A 240 -16.12 16.45 12.47
N TRP A 241 -17.26 16.77 11.87
CA TRP A 241 -17.29 17.56 10.65
C TRP A 241 -17.93 18.93 10.88
N GLN A 242 -17.59 19.90 10.04
CA GLN A 242 -18.19 21.24 10.05
C GLN A 242 -18.31 21.84 8.65
N ASP A 243 -19.24 22.78 8.48
CA ASP A 243 -19.55 23.33 7.17
C ASP A 243 -18.55 24.36 6.64
N GLY A 244 -17.81 25.04 7.52
CA GLY A 244 -16.86 26.07 7.12
C GLY A 244 -15.46 25.79 7.66
N VAL A 245 -14.44 26.43 7.08
CA VAL A 245 -13.08 26.38 7.61
C VAL A 245 -12.95 27.40 8.76
N THR A 246 -12.55 26.95 9.96
CA THR A 246 -12.40 27.75 11.19
C THR A 246 -11.05 27.46 11.85
N LYS A 247 -10.73 28.14 12.96
CA LYS A 247 -9.50 27.90 13.73
C LYS A 247 -9.41 26.49 14.35
N THR A 248 -10.54 25.80 14.46
CA THR A 248 -10.61 24.43 14.98
C THR A 248 -10.51 23.38 13.86
N THR A 249 -10.60 23.79 12.58
CA THR A 249 -10.42 22.87 11.46
C THR A 249 -9.01 22.34 11.44
N SER A 250 -8.90 21.02 11.48
CA SER A 250 -7.63 20.32 11.36
C SER A 250 -7.46 19.67 9.99
N ILE A 251 -8.56 19.35 9.29
CA ILE A 251 -8.54 18.75 7.95
C ILE A 251 -9.56 19.43 7.02
N LEU A 252 -9.15 19.80 5.81
CA LEU A 252 -10.04 20.17 4.71
C LEU A 252 -9.96 19.11 3.61
N VAL A 253 -11.09 18.44 3.33
CA VAL A 253 -11.26 17.50 2.23
C VAL A 253 -11.86 18.22 1.02
N THR A 254 -11.29 17.98 -0.16
CA THR A 254 -11.73 18.62 -1.41
C THR A 254 -12.15 17.60 -2.48
N GLY A 255 -13.41 17.69 -2.93
CA GLY A 255 -14.07 16.72 -3.82
C GLY A 255 -14.09 17.04 -5.31
N ASP A 256 -14.32 18.32 -5.68
CA ASP A 256 -14.30 18.73 -7.10
C ASP A 256 -12.84 18.94 -7.52
N PHE A 257 -12.10 17.85 -7.43
CA PHE A 257 -10.70 17.75 -7.74
C PHE A 257 -10.61 17.45 -9.25
N ASP A 258 -10.36 18.46 -10.07
CA ASP A 258 -9.81 18.25 -11.41
C ASP A 258 -8.35 18.71 -11.35
N GLU A 259 -7.44 17.77 -11.37
CA GLU A 259 -5.99 17.97 -11.21
C GLU A 259 -5.36 18.72 -12.39
N ARG A 260 -6.07 18.81 -13.52
CA ARG A 260 -5.71 19.74 -14.60
C ARG A 260 -5.95 21.19 -14.20
N THR A 261 -6.86 21.43 -13.26
CA THR A 261 -7.26 22.76 -12.78
C THR A 261 -6.82 23.06 -11.36
N PHE A 262 -6.40 22.09 -10.55
CA PHE A 262 -5.85 22.28 -9.20
C PHE A 262 -4.33 22.13 -9.20
N ARG A 263 -3.70 23.03 -9.94
CA ARG A 263 -2.25 23.29 -9.95
C ARG A 263 -2.01 24.66 -9.33
N PRO A 264 -0.80 24.99 -8.90
CA PRO A 264 -0.62 26.31 -8.31
C PRO A 264 -0.85 27.44 -9.31
N GLY A 265 -1.59 28.45 -8.85
CA GLY A 265 -2.24 29.45 -9.71
C GLY A 265 -3.72 29.18 -10.03
N ALA A 266 -4.28 28.04 -9.63
CA ALA A 266 -5.70 27.71 -9.80
C ALA A 266 -6.66 28.62 -9.03
N ALA A 267 -7.86 28.84 -9.59
CA ALA A 267 -8.95 29.50 -8.89
C ALA A 267 -9.56 28.56 -7.85
N PHE A 268 -9.35 28.87 -6.57
CA PHE A 268 -9.78 28.04 -5.46
C PHE A 268 -11.20 28.39 -4.98
N SER A 269 -11.89 27.41 -4.38
CA SER A 269 -13.13 27.68 -3.66
C SER A 269 -12.86 28.61 -2.47
N ALA A 270 -13.87 29.39 -2.04
CA ALA A 270 -13.71 30.30 -0.90
C ALA A 270 -13.24 29.59 0.39
N LYS A 271 -13.61 28.31 0.58
CA LYS A 271 -13.15 27.50 1.72
C LYS A 271 -11.69 27.09 1.58
N LEU A 272 -11.25 26.77 0.37
CA LEU A 272 -9.89 26.35 0.07
C LEU A 272 -8.91 27.53 0.14
N THR A 273 -9.29 28.69 -0.40
CA THR A 273 -8.55 29.96 -0.19
C THR A 273 -8.38 30.29 1.30
N LYS A 274 -9.47 30.13 2.08
CA LYS A 274 -9.44 30.37 3.52
C LYS A 274 -8.53 29.38 4.26
N ALA A 275 -8.52 28.11 3.85
CA ALA A 275 -7.62 27.10 4.40
C ALA A 275 -6.15 27.42 4.11
N PHE A 276 -5.80 27.78 2.88
CA PHE A 276 -4.43 28.21 2.54
C PHE A 276 -3.98 29.42 3.38
N ALA A 277 -4.83 30.44 3.53
CA ALA A 277 -4.53 31.60 4.37
C ALA A 277 -4.31 31.21 5.85
N GLN A 278 -5.10 30.27 6.37
CA GLN A 278 -4.94 29.76 7.74
C GLN A 278 -3.66 28.96 7.93
N VAL A 279 -3.30 28.11 6.97
CA VAL A 279 -2.01 27.38 6.97
C VAL A 279 -0.84 28.36 6.91
N GLY A 280 -0.90 29.36 6.03
CA GLY A 280 0.11 30.42 5.94
C GLY A 280 0.24 31.25 7.23
N ALA A 281 -0.85 31.38 7.99
CA ALA A 281 -0.85 32.00 9.32
C ALA A 281 -0.39 31.05 10.46
N GLY A 282 0.10 29.85 10.13
CA GLY A 282 0.66 28.90 11.08
C GLY A 282 -0.36 27.96 11.75
N GLN A 283 -1.61 27.92 11.27
CA GLN A 283 -2.58 26.93 11.75
C GLN A 283 -2.16 25.53 11.28
N LYS A 284 -2.24 24.56 12.20
CA LYS A 284 -2.09 23.13 11.88
C LYS A 284 -3.37 22.63 11.20
N LEU A 285 -3.48 22.89 9.90
CA LEU A 285 -4.59 22.45 9.04
C LEU A 285 -4.00 21.69 7.86
N GLU A 286 -4.44 20.47 7.63
CA GLU A 286 -4.05 19.64 6.50
C GLU A 286 -5.11 19.73 5.38
N ILE A 287 -4.69 19.90 4.14
CA ILE A 287 -5.59 19.87 2.97
C ILE A 287 -5.37 18.54 2.23
N ILE A 288 -6.42 17.74 2.12
CA ILE A 288 -6.38 16.40 1.50
C ILE A 288 -7.41 16.28 0.37
N THR A 289 -7.09 15.46 -0.63
CA THR A 289 -8.00 15.11 -1.73
C THR A 289 -9.11 14.19 -1.23
N GLU A 290 -10.20 14.03 -2.00
CA GLU A 290 -11.20 13.01 -1.71
C GLU A 290 -10.59 11.61 -1.69
N GLU A 291 -9.58 11.35 -2.51
CA GLU A 291 -8.86 10.09 -2.54
C GLU A 291 -8.05 9.88 -1.27
N ALA A 292 -7.22 10.86 -0.88
CA ALA A 292 -6.47 10.81 0.37
C ALA A 292 -7.40 10.72 1.60
N PHE A 293 -8.60 11.31 1.52
CA PHE A 293 -9.67 11.11 2.49
C PHE A 293 -10.15 9.66 2.52
N ILE A 294 -10.41 9.03 1.37
CA ILE A 294 -10.75 7.61 1.26
C ILE A 294 -9.62 6.73 1.75
N THR A 295 -8.39 6.91 1.28
CA THR A 295 -7.22 6.17 1.74
C THR A 295 -7.05 6.29 3.25
N ARG A 296 -7.29 7.47 3.83
CA ARG A 296 -7.26 7.68 5.29
C ARG A 296 -8.41 7.01 6.04
N MET A 297 -9.59 6.85 5.44
CA MET A 297 -10.65 5.97 5.95
C MET A 297 -10.31 4.49 5.79
N THR A 298 -9.62 4.15 4.70
CA THR A 298 -9.21 2.79 4.35
C THR A 298 -8.08 2.32 5.29
N ILE A 299 -7.28 3.25 5.81
CA ILE A 299 -6.38 3.06 6.95
C ILE A 299 -7.15 2.68 8.24
N GLY A 300 -8.48 2.82 8.29
CA GLY A 300 -9.32 2.51 9.46
C GLY A 300 -10.32 1.33 9.33
N GLU A 301 -10.98 1.11 8.20
CA GLU A 301 -12.32 0.46 8.28
C GLU A 301 -12.34 -1.08 8.29
N GLN A 302 -11.51 -1.77 7.49
CA GLN A 302 -11.51 -3.24 7.46
C GLN A 302 -10.60 -3.84 8.55
N GLU A 303 -9.52 -3.13 8.87
CA GLU A 303 -8.49 -3.59 9.80
C GLU A 303 -8.90 -3.38 11.27
N LEU A 304 -9.71 -2.36 11.61
CA LEU A 304 -10.25 -2.22 12.97
C LEU A 304 -11.26 -3.35 13.31
N ARG A 305 -12.09 -3.74 12.32
CA ARG A 305 -13.07 -4.83 12.47
C ARG A 305 -12.40 -6.21 12.60
N ALA A 306 -11.22 -6.42 12.01
CA ALA A 306 -10.44 -7.65 12.18
C ALA A 306 -9.53 -7.63 13.44
N ARG A 307 -8.94 -6.47 13.79
CA ARG A 307 -7.93 -6.38 14.85
C ARG A 307 -8.46 -6.31 16.28
N LEU A 308 -9.70 -5.87 16.52
CA LEU A 308 -10.29 -5.96 17.87
C LEU A 308 -10.82 -7.37 18.18
N GLY A 309 -11.01 -8.22 17.17
CA GLY A 309 -11.36 -9.64 17.35
C GLY A 309 -10.15 -10.59 17.41
N ALA A 310 -9.10 -10.36 16.62
CA ALA A 310 -7.97 -11.29 16.47
C ALA A 310 -6.72 -10.97 17.32
N ARG A 311 -6.71 -9.87 18.10
CA ARG A 311 -5.54 -9.39 18.87
C ARG A 311 -4.96 -10.37 19.91
N ASN A 312 -5.54 -11.56 20.08
CA ASN A 312 -5.00 -12.63 20.93
C ASN A 312 -5.00 -14.04 20.27
N ALA A 313 -5.34 -14.18 18.99
CA ALA A 313 -5.34 -15.48 18.30
C ALA A 313 -3.95 -15.80 17.71
N ARG A 314 -2.99 -15.98 18.62
CA ARG A 314 -1.80 -16.84 18.55
C ARG A 314 -1.01 -16.85 17.23
N THR A 315 0.21 -16.33 17.36
CA THR A 315 1.47 -16.60 16.62
C THR A 315 1.85 -18.09 16.50
N LYS A 316 0.89 -19.00 16.29
CA LYS A 316 1.14 -20.44 16.11
C LYS A 316 0.80 -20.84 14.69
N VAL A 317 1.86 -21.12 13.92
CA VAL A 317 1.77 -21.94 12.71
C VAL A 317 1.01 -23.22 13.08
N PRO A 318 -0.02 -23.64 12.33
CA PRO A 318 -0.79 -24.82 12.68
C PRO A 318 0.10 -26.06 12.83
N ASP A 319 -0.16 -26.88 13.85
CA ASP A 319 0.67 -28.05 14.19
C ASP A 319 0.84 -29.02 13.00
N TRP A 320 -0.16 -29.10 12.10
CA TRP A 320 -0.09 -29.95 10.91
C TRP A 320 0.94 -29.46 9.88
N VAL A 321 1.17 -28.15 9.75
CA VAL A 321 2.22 -27.59 8.88
C VAL A 321 3.59 -28.03 9.39
N VAL A 322 3.80 -27.97 10.71
CA VAL A 322 5.04 -28.42 11.37
C VAL A 322 5.20 -29.94 11.27
N THR A 323 4.12 -30.69 11.46
CA THR A 323 4.13 -32.15 11.37
C THR A 323 4.40 -32.63 9.94
N GLN A 324 3.87 -31.93 8.93
CA GLN A 324 4.17 -32.21 7.52
C GLN A 324 5.60 -31.79 7.14
N ALA A 325 6.21 -30.81 7.86
CA ALA A 325 7.62 -30.44 7.73
C ALA A 325 8.58 -31.59 8.07
N GLY A 326 8.34 -32.30 9.16
CA GLY A 326 9.23 -33.38 9.63
C GLY A 326 9.25 -34.66 8.77
N ASN A 327 8.38 -34.76 7.75
CA ASN A 327 8.17 -36.00 6.98
C ASN A 327 8.80 -35.99 5.57
N GLY A 328 9.72 -35.07 5.26
CA GLY A 328 10.27 -34.93 3.90
C GLY A 328 11.76 -34.57 3.76
N PRO A 329 12.71 -35.26 4.42
CA PRO A 329 14.13 -35.03 4.16
C PRO A 329 14.53 -35.63 2.80
N GLY A 330 14.15 -34.97 1.70
CA GLY A 330 14.48 -35.39 0.33
C GLY A 330 13.60 -34.83 -0.79
N GLU A 331 12.52 -34.11 -0.48
CA GLU A 331 11.61 -33.49 -1.46
C GLU A 331 12.10 -32.10 -1.90
N ASP A 332 11.72 -31.65 -3.10
CA ASP A 332 11.92 -30.27 -3.54
C ASP A 332 11.19 -29.29 -2.62
N PHE A 333 11.78 -28.13 -2.34
CA PHE A 333 11.20 -27.15 -1.42
C PHE A 333 9.79 -26.75 -1.83
N TRP A 334 9.50 -26.58 -3.12
CA TRP A 334 8.19 -26.11 -3.59
C TRP A 334 7.12 -27.21 -3.63
N GLU A 335 7.51 -28.46 -3.84
CA GLU A 335 6.60 -29.60 -3.67
C GLU A 335 6.24 -29.79 -2.20
N TRP A 336 7.25 -29.77 -1.33
CA TRP A 336 7.05 -29.78 0.10
C TRP A 336 6.16 -28.62 0.55
N TYR A 337 6.47 -27.39 0.11
CA TYR A 337 5.80 -26.18 0.56
C TYR A 337 4.32 -26.16 0.20
N ARG A 338 3.97 -26.58 -1.02
CA ARG A 338 2.56 -26.69 -1.43
C ARG A 338 1.81 -27.75 -0.63
N ARG A 339 2.45 -28.90 -0.36
CA ARG A 339 1.88 -29.99 0.44
C ARG A 339 1.71 -29.58 1.91
N ALA A 340 2.72 -28.93 2.48
CA ALA A 340 2.77 -28.45 3.86
C ALA A 340 1.80 -27.31 4.17
N LEU A 341 1.22 -26.69 3.14
CA LEU A 341 0.18 -25.66 3.27
C LEU A 341 -1.23 -26.20 3.04
N ALA A 342 -1.39 -27.41 2.51
CA ALA A 342 -2.71 -28.00 2.30
C ALA A 342 -3.31 -28.51 3.62
N HIS A 343 -4.49 -28.01 3.96
CA HIS A 343 -5.16 -28.41 5.19
C HIS A 343 -5.53 -29.90 5.14
N PRO A 344 -5.27 -30.70 6.20
CA PRO A 344 -5.45 -32.15 6.17
C PRO A 344 -6.90 -32.61 6.00
N SER A 345 -7.89 -31.75 6.29
CA SER A 345 -9.31 -32.06 6.08
C SER A 345 -9.78 -31.83 4.63
N GLY A 346 -8.90 -31.46 3.71
CA GLY A 346 -9.25 -31.12 2.33
C GLY A 346 -9.77 -29.69 2.18
N ARG A 347 -10.46 -29.40 1.09
CA ARG A 347 -10.89 -28.04 0.71
C ARG A 347 -12.05 -27.52 1.57
N ALA A 348 -11.87 -26.37 2.21
CA ALA A 348 -12.93 -25.69 2.99
C ALA A 348 -14.13 -25.28 2.11
N LEU A 349 -15.35 -25.33 2.66
CA LEU A 349 -16.54 -24.70 2.08
C LEU A 349 -16.65 -23.22 2.46
N GLY A 350 -17.46 -22.47 1.71
CA GLY A 350 -17.77 -21.08 2.06
C GLY A 350 -18.48 -21.02 3.42
N GLY A 351 -18.03 -20.12 4.30
CA GLY A 351 -18.52 -19.98 5.67
C GLY A 351 -17.73 -20.75 6.73
N GLU A 352 -16.85 -21.68 6.34
CA GLU A 352 -15.91 -22.32 7.29
C GLU A 352 -14.92 -21.29 7.86
N PRO A 353 -14.45 -21.46 9.11
CA PRO A 353 -13.59 -20.48 9.75
C PRO A 353 -12.17 -20.48 9.16
N CYS A 354 -11.61 -19.29 8.95
CA CYS A 354 -10.22 -19.10 8.57
C CYS A 354 -9.30 -19.61 9.69
N ILE A 355 -8.33 -20.46 9.36
CA ILE A 355 -7.37 -20.99 10.36
C ILE A 355 -6.44 -19.92 10.93
N TRP A 356 -6.38 -18.74 10.30
CA TRP A 356 -5.50 -17.66 10.73
C TRP A 356 -6.22 -16.57 11.51
N CYS A 357 -7.37 -16.09 11.02
CA CYS A 357 -8.10 -14.98 11.62
C CYS A 357 -9.51 -15.34 12.11
N GLU A 358 -9.90 -16.61 12.00
CA GLU A 358 -11.21 -17.17 12.39
C GLU A 358 -12.42 -16.60 11.63
N ALA A 359 -12.22 -15.59 10.77
CA ALA A 359 -13.26 -15.04 9.92
C ALA A 359 -13.82 -16.11 8.95
N PRO A 360 -15.13 -16.10 8.67
CA PRO A 360 -15.72 -17.05 7.73
C PRO A 360 -15.16 -16.85 6.32
N LEU A 361 -14.79 -17.95 5.67
CA LEU A 361 -14.27 -17.93 4.29
C LEU A 361 -15.36 -17.40 3.34
N PRO A 362 -15.10 -16.34 2.55
CA PRO A 362 -16.03 -15.87 1.52
C PRO A 362 -16.43 -16.98 0.55
N ALA A 363 -17.68 -16.98 0.07
CA ALA A 363 -18.17 -18.01 -0.84
C ALA A 363 -17.38 -18.09 -2.17
N LYS A 364 -16.84 -16.95 -2.63
CA LYS A 364 -16.02 -16.81 -3.84
C LYS A 364 -14.50 -16.89 -3.56
N THR A 365 -14.09 -17.43 -2.41
CA THR A 365 -12.66 -17.56 -2.08
C THR A 365 -11.94 -18.44 -3.10
N HIS A 366 -10.79 -17.96 -3.59
CA HIS A 366 -9.95 -18.69 -4.54
C HIS A 366 -9.65 -20.11 -4.04
N TRP A 367 -9.64 -21.09 -4.94
CA TRP A 367 -9.56 -22.51 -4.58
C TRP A 367 -8.32 -22.84 -3.74
N ILE A 368 -7.19 -22.18 -3.99
CA ILE A 368 -5.95 -22.38 -3.23
C ILE A 368 -6.09 -21.91 -1.78
N HIS A 369 -6.81 -20.82 -1.55
CA HIS A 369 -7.09 -20.33 -0.20
C HIS A 369 -8.06 -21.27 0.53
N ARG A 370 -9.01 -21.87 -0.19
CA ARG A 370 -9.91 -22.89 0.36
C ARG A 370 -9.18 -24.18 0.72
N ASP A 371 -8.20 -24.61 -0.08
CA ASP A 371 -7.35 -25.77 0.25
C ASP A 371 -6.50 -25.54 1.50
N ARG A 372 -6.22 -24.27 1.80
CA ARG A 372 -5.41 -23.84 2.96
C ARG A 372 -6.26 -23.36 4.14
N HIS A 373 -7.59 -23.37 3.99
CA HIS A 373 -8.56 -22.85 4.97
C HIS A 373 -8.27 -21.39 5.39
N VAL A 374 -7.86 -20.53 4.45
CA VAL A 374 -7.61 -19.11 4.68
C VAL A 374 -8.62 -18.24 3.93
N CYS A 375 -8.98 -17.09 4.49
CA CYS A 375 -10.04 -16.24 3.93
C CYS A 375 -9.61 -15.34 2.76
N GLY A 376 -8.32 -15.24 2.46
CA GLY A 376 -7.81 -14.34 1.42
C GLY A 376 -6.29 -14.28 1.36
N ALA A 377 -5.78 -13.48 0.42
CA ALA A 377 -4.35 -13.35 0.12
C ALA A 377 -3.49 -13.00 1.34
N TYR A 378 -3.97 -12.07 2.18
CA TYR A 378 -3.29 -11.70 3.41
C TYR A 378 -3.08 -12.87 4.39
N CYS A 379 -4.14 -13.64 4.69
CA CYS A 379 -4.05 -14.78 5.58
C CYS A 379 -3.23 -15.92 4.95
N ASN A 380 -3.31 -16.08 3.62
CA ASN A 380 -2.49 -17.01 2.86
C ASN A 380 -1.00 -16.70 3.02
N GLU A 381 -0.59 -15.45 2.84
CA GLU A 381 0.81 -15.02 2.99
C GLU A 381 1.32 -15.20 4.42
N ARG A 382 0.49 -14.95 5.44
CA ARG A 382 0.88 -15.21 6.83
C ARG A 382 1.10 -16.70 7.11
N LEU A 383 0.24 -17.59 6.59
CA LEU A 383 0.39 -19.04 6.70
C LEU A 383 1.67 -19.52 6.00
N LYS A 384 1.85 -19.13 4.74
CA LYS A 384 3.04 -19.35 3.91
C LYS A 384 4.34 -19.04 4.65
N ARG A 385 4.37 -17.91 5.34
CA ARG A 385 5.57 -17.42 6.03
C ARG A 385 5.77 -18.11 7.36
N GLY A 386 4.68 -18.50 8.02
CA GLY A 386 4.71 -19.47 9.11
C GLY A 386 5.38 -20.79 8.72
N ALA A 387 4.98 -21.36 7.59
CA ALA A 387 5.55 -22.60 7.07
C ALA A 387 7.03 -22.45 6.71
N ARG A 388 7.43 -21.34 6.06
CA ARG A 388 8.84 -21.06 5.74
C ARG A 388 9.71 -20.98 7.00
N ARG A 389 9.25 -20.30 8.04
CA ARG A 389 9.97 -20.25 9.33
C ARG A 389 10.09 -21.61 10.01
N ALA A 390 9.06 -22.45 9.90
CA ALA A 390 9.11 -23.82 10.41
C ALA A 390 10.18 -24.62 9.66
N TRP A 391 10.23 -24.50 8.33
CA TRP A 391 11.26 -25.12 7.50
C TRP A 391 12.68 -24.68 7.86
N ASP A 392 12.92 -23.36 7.95
CA ASP A 392 14.24 -22.81 8.27
C ASP A 392 14.73 -23.26 9.66
N ARG A 393 13.82 -23.46 10.62
CA ARG A 393 14.13 -23.95 11.98
C ARG A 393 14.55 -25.43 12.01
N GLU A 394 14.01 -26.25 11.12
CA GLU A 394 14.37 -27.67 11.00
C GLU A 394 15.73 -27.88 10.29
N GLY A 395 16.35 -26.81 9.76
CA GLY A 395 17.69 -26.87 9.16
C GLY A 395 17.77 -27.66 7.86
N ILE A 396 16.65 -27.84 7.15
CA ILE A 396 16.59 -28.61 5.90
C ILE A 396 17.08 -27.71 4.74
N PRO A 397 18.15 -28.10 4.01
CA PRO A 397 18.72 -27.27 2.95
C PRO A 397 17.74 -27.11 1.78
N VAL A 398 17.47 -25.86 1.40
CA VAL A 398 16.75 -25.53 0.15
C VAL A 398 17.69 -25.86 -1.01
N ARG A 399 17.37 -26.89 -1.80
CA ARG A 399 18.00 -27.04 -3.12
C ARG A 399 17.45 -25.89 -3.97
N SER A 400 18.31 -24.93 -4.32
CA SER A 400 17.93 -23.88 -5.26
C SER A 400 17.56 -24.53 -6.57
N VAL A 401 16.29 -24.44 -6.95
CA VAL A 401 15.93 -24.62 -8.35
C VAL A 401 16.39 -23.33 -9.02
N ASP A 402 17.41 -23.44 -9.87
CA ASP A 402 17.80 -22.33 -10.74
C ASP A 402 16.56 -21.92 -11.54
N TRP A 403 16.08 -20.69 -11.31
CA TRP A 403 15.06 -20.10 -12.15
C TRP A 403 15.71 -19.69 -13.47
N GLU A 404 15.99 -20.65 -14.36
CA GLU A 404 16.22 -20.34 -15.77
C GLU A 404 14.86 -20.01 -16.40
N TYR A 405 14.57 -18.71 -16.55
CA TYR A 405 13.53 -18.19 -17.44
C TYR A 405 14.11 -17.07 -18.30
#